data_AF-A0A7S2YHY1-F1
#
_entry.id   AF-A0A7S2YHY1-F1
#
_cell.length_a   1.000
_cell.length_b   1.000
_cell.length_c   1.000
_cell.angle_alpha   90.00
_cell.angle_beta   90.00
_cell.angle_gamma   90.00
#
_symmetry.space_group_name_H-M   'P 1'
#
loop_
_entity.id
_entity.type
_entity.pdbx_description
1 polymer ?
#
loop_
_entity_poly.entity_id
_entity_poly.type
_entity_poly.pdbx_seq_one_letter_code
_entity_poly.pdbx_strand_id
1 'polypeptide(L)'
;GGGSARTDESLAVRRRWWRWVAGYTPLHSKWLGLVDFLQFLPSASIISSMITILRKTHTVRGVGSAVLGHQALCLQPTNLLVTSAATNMSSTKRSFFASSTDHTRLLADAEVHKLSHEKEGGKHIQLVLAPQGTDSTMVEKVPQLHLARLHVDPAAGVLYGAKVVNRTLGTPAHVCPKLVQAALKEHAGISMARSTLHGMSDWVLDQMKKSNNQTIKEIDAEILHRVALGNDYSADDYKTCQAIWEELALQFTKHQIESGQGEAALYASAISSAKLANIEHEVDTSEFQNTCAGAMAIFAVSR
;
A
#
# COMPACT_ATOMS: atom_id res chain seq x y z
N GLY A 1 44.34 5.87 17.11
CA GLY A 1 43.85 5.98 15.72
C GLY A 1 42.64 5.10 15.57
N GLY A 2 41.45 5.70 15.45
CA GLY A 2 40.19 4.98 15.27
C GLY A 2 39.24 5.88 14.50
N GLY A 3 38.92 5.51 13.27
CA GLY A 3 38.12 6.28 12.33
C GLY A 3 37.02 5.43 11.70
N SER A 4 35.82 5.60 12.27
CA SER A 4 34.45 5.35 11.78
C SER A 4 34.23 4.85 10.34
N ALA A 5 33.62 3.66 10.22
CA ALA A 5 33.06 3.07 8.99
C ALA A 5 31.54 3.36 8.81
N ARG A 6 31.02 4.47 9.35
CA ARG A 6 29.57 4.79 9.36
C ARG A 6 29.09 5.72 8.25
N THR A 7 29.92 6.09 7.28
CA THR A 7 29.57 7.10 6.26
C THR A 7 29.09 6.54 4.92
N ASP A 8 29.25 5.25 4.62
CA ASP A 8 28.94 4.72 3.28
C ASP A 8 27.48 4.26 3.08
N GLU A 9 26.81 3.75 4.11
CA GLU A 9 25.40 3.33 3.98
C GLU A 9 24.45 4.51 3.72
N SER A 10 24.75 5.68 4.28
CA SER A 10 24.00 6.92 4.06
C SER A 10 24.02 7.36 2.59
N LEU A 11 25.16 7.18 1.91
CA LEU A 11 25.33 7.54 0.50
C LEU A 11 24.65 6.52 -0.43
N ALA A 12 24.65 5.24 -0.08
CA ALA A 12 23.98 4.19 -0.86
C ALA A 12 22.45 4.35 -0.85
N VAL A 13 21.86 4.66 0.32
CA VAL A 13 20.42 4.94 0.45
C VAL A 13 20.03 6.21 -0.31
N ARG A 14 20.86 7.25 -0.26
CA ARG A 14 20.63 8.51 -1.00
C ARG A 14 20.70 8.33 -2.52
N ARG A 15 21.62 7.51 -3.04
CA ARG A 15 21.72 7.21 -4.48
C ARG A 15 20.56 6.36 -4.98
N ARG A 16 20.08 5.41 -4.17
CA ARG A 16 18.92 4.56 -4.51
C ARG A 16 17.61 5.37 -4.53
N TRP A 17 17.46 6.33 -3.63
CA TRP A 17 16.32 7.27 -3.63
C TRP A 17 16.32 8.22 -4.84
N TRP A 18 17.48 8.78 -5.21
CA TRP A 18 17.59 9.66 -6.38
C TRP A 18 17.25 8.96 -7.71
N ARG A 19 17.56 7.67 -7.85
CA ARG A 19 17.17 6.88 -9.04
C ARG A 19 15.67 6.63 -9.10
N TRP A 20 15.01 6.48 -7.95
CA TRP A 20 13.56 6.31 -7.89
C TRP A 20 12.81 7.59 -8.27
N VAL A 21 13.27 8.76 -7.80
CA VAL A 21 12.67 10.07 -8.13
C VAL A 21 12.93 10.48 -9.58
N ALA A 22 14.07 10.09 -10.17
CA ALA A 22 14.40 10.45 -11.54
C ALA A 22 13.65 9.62 -12.61
N GLY A 23 13.12 8.45 -12.24
CA GLY A 23 12.48 7.51 -13.18
C GLY A 23 11.01 7.77 -13.49
N TYR A 24 10.31 8.60 -12.69
CA TYR A 24 8.87 8.83 -12.84
C TYR A 24 8.56 10.33 -12.77
N THR A 25 8.29 10.95 -13.94
CA THR A 25 7.44 12.15 -14.22
C THR A 25 8.08 13.23 -15.12
N PRO A 26 7.29 13.92 -15.97
CA PRO A 26 7.79 14.95 -16.88
C PRO A 26 8.17 16.25 -16.14
N LEU A 27 9.15 16.97 -16.71
CA LEU A 27 9.93 18.08 -16.12
C LEU A 27 9.18 19.23 -15.42
N HIS A 28 7.86 19.39 -15.57
CA HIS A 28 7.09 20.47 -14.93
C HIS A 28 6.61 20.16 -13.50
N SER A 29 6.57 18.89 -13.07
CA SER A 29 6.16 18.50 -11.70
C SER A 29 7.23 18.72 -10.62
N LYS A 30 8.47 19.02 -11.02
CA LYS A 30 9.64 19.08 -10.11
C LYS A 30 9.62 20.26 -9.14
N TRP A 31 8.95 21.37 -9.48
CA TRP A 31 8.97 22.58 -8.66
C TRP A 31 7.85 22.61 -7.61
N LEU A 32 6.67 22.08 -7.92
CA LEU A 32 5.54 22.06 -7.00
C LEU A 32 5.78 21.10 -5.82
N GLY A 33 6.29 19.89 -6.09
CA GLY A 33 6.57 18.91 -5.03
C GLY A 33 7.72 19.32 -4.08
N LEU A 34 8.67 20.14 -4.55
CA LEU A 34 9.77 20.61 -3.71
C LEU A 34 9.30 21.69 -2.73
N VAL A 35 8.39 22.57 -3.15
CA VAL A 35 7.84 23.64 -2.30
C VAL A 35 6.93 23.07 -1.21
N ASP A 36 6.13 22.05 -1.53
CA ASP A 36 5.26 21.39 -0.54
C ASP A 36 6.08 20.56 0.46
N PHE A 37 7.18 19.94 0.04
CA PHE A 37 8.05 19.17 0.93
C PHE A 37 8.84 20.03 1.92
N LEU A 38 9.24 21.25 1.54
CA LEU A 38 9.97 22.16 2.42
C LEU A 38 9.15 22.62 3.64
N GLN A 39 7.82 22.52 3.58
CA GLN A 39 6.92 22.83 4.71
C GLN A 39 6.93 21.77 5.81
N PHE A 40 7.44 20.57 5.53
CA PHE A 40 7.49 19.46 6.50
C PHE A 40 8.85 19.27 7.18
N LEU A 41 9.83 20.14 6.89
CA LEU A 41 11.14 20.06 7.52
C LEU A 41 11.13 20.79 8.87
N PRO A 42 11.56 20.13 9.97
CA PRO A 42 11.37 20.64 11.32
C PRO A 42 12.32 21.79 11.73
N SER A 43 13.24 22.22 10.85
CA SER A 43 14.15 23.32 11.19
C SER A 43 14.65 24.11 9.98
N ALA A 44 14.77 25.43 10.17
CA ALA A 44 15.28 26.37 9.17
C ALA A 44 16.75 26.10 8.76
N SER A 45 17.54 25.42 9.60
CA SER A 45 18.94 25.09 9.31
C SER A 45 19.08 24.00 8.24
N ILE A 46 18.14 23.05 8.16
CA ILE A 46 18.10 22.01 7.13
C ILE A 46 17.72 22.62 5.78
N ILE A 47 16.74 23.53 5.78
CA ILE A 47 16.30 24.27 4.59
C ILE A 47 17.47 25.11 4.03
N SER A 48 18.18 25.84 4.88
CA SER A 48 19.35 26.65 4.48
C SER A 48 20.49 25.79 3.89
N SER A 49 20.75 24.62 4.48
CA SER A 49 21.76 23.68 3.98
C SER A 49 21.39 23.09 2.62
N MET A 50 20.11 22.73 2.40
CA MET A 50 19.63 22.21 1.12
C MET A 50 19.64 23.28 0.02
N ILE A 51 19.25 24.52 0.33
CA ILE A 51 19.36 25.66 -0.60
C ILE A 51 20.82 25.91 -0.99
N THR A 52 21.74 25.81 -0.03
CA THR A 52 23.19 25.97 -0.28
C THR A 52 23.74 24.87 -1.19
N ILE A 53 23.29 23.62 -1.00
CA ILE A 53 23.65 22.49 -1.86
C ILE A 53 23.09 22.69 -3.28
N LEU A 54 21.83 23.09 -3.42
CA LEU A 54 21.20 23.37 -4.71
C LEU A 54 21.89 24.52 -5.46
N ARG A 55 22.35 25.56 -4.76
CA ARG A 55 23.15 26.65 -5.34
C ARG A 55 24.54 26.17 -5.81
N LYS A 56 25.19 25.27 -5.06
CA LYS A 56 26.50 24.71 -5.44
C LYS A 56 26.42 23.73 -6.61
N THR A 57 25.31 23.03 -6.79
CA THR A 57 25.14 22.08 -7.91
C THR A 57 24.73 22.74 -9.23
N HIS A 58 24.35 24.01 -9.22
CA HIS A 58 23.89 24.73 -10.42
C HIS A 58 24.84 25.79 -10.99
N THR A 59 26.08 25.89 -10.49
CA THR A 59 27.08 26.76 -11.12
C THR A 59 27.83 26.06 -12.25
N VAL A 60 27.21 25.93 -13.44
CA VAL A 60 27.90 25.97 -14.75
C VAL A 60 26.98 26.59 -15.83
N ARG A 61 27.37 27.80 -16.29
CA ARG A 61 27.01 28.57 -17.53
C ARG A 61 25.52 28.80 -17.83
N GLY A 62 24.95 29.99 -17.56
CA GLY A 62 25.04 31.24 -18.37
C GLY A 62 23.71 31.37 -19.16
N VAL A 63 22.87 32.40 -19.08
CA VAL A 63 23.01 33.86 -19.20
C VAL A 63 21.73 34.51 -18.61
N GLY A 64 21.82 35.73 -18.07
CA GLY A 64 20.67 36.66 -18.06
C GLY A 64 20.31 37.28 -16.71
N SER A 65 20.78 38.50 -16.50
CA SER A 65 20.54 39.39 -15.36
C SER A 65 19.19 40.13 -15.45
N ALA A 66 18.46 40.22 -14.33
CA ALA A 66 17.53 41.30 -13.94
C ALA A 66 17.06 40.99 -12.49
N VAL A 67 17.56 41.58 -11.40
CA VAL A 67 17.44 42.96 -10.88
C VAL A 67 16.02 43.32 -10.37
N LEU A 68 15.95 43.52 -9.04
CA LEU A 68 14.95 44.21 -8.19
C LEU A 68 13.61 43.47 -7.91
N GLY A 69 13.04 43.46 -6.69
CA GLY A 69 13.33 44.29 -5.52
C GLY A 69 12.64 43.77 -4.25
N HIS A 70 13.15 44.26 -3.11
CA HIS A 70 12.58 44.11 -1.78
C HIS A 70 11.16 44.66 -1.68
N GLN A 71 10.31 43.99 -0.90
CA GLN A 71 9.43 44.66 0.07
C GLN A 71 9.03 43.69 1.18
N ALA A 72 9.53 43.99 2.38
CA ALA A 72 9.00 43.49 3.63
C ALA A 72 7.80 44.39 4.01
N LEU A 73 6.65 43.78 4.27
CA LEU A 73 5.52 44.46 4.88
C LEU A 73 5.15 43.74 6.17
N CYS A 74 5.53 44.38 7.28
CA CYS A 74 4.98 44.17 8.60
C CYS A 74 3.49 44.50 8.58
N LEU A 75 2.64 43.56 9.00
CA LEU A 75 1.26 43.85 9.37
C LEU A 75 1.05 43.50 10.83
N GLN A 76 0.65 44.52 11.59
CA GLN A 76 0.34 44.51 13.01
C GLN A 76 -1.00 43.80 13.29
N PRO A 77 -1.22 43.29 14.52
CA PRO A 77 -2.46 42.62 14.88
C PRO A 77 -3.54 43.64 15.28
N THR A 78 -4.66 43.67 14.55
CA THR A 78 -5.87 44.35 14.99
C THR A 78 -6.71 43.44 15.87
N ASN A 79 -6.85 43.84 17.14
CA ASN A 79 -7.83 43.31 18.08
C ASN A 79 -9.25 43.53 17.53
N LEU A 80 -9.98 42.45 17.28
CA LEU A 80 -11.42 42.49 17.04
C LEU A 80 -12.12 41.70 18.14
N LEU A 81 -12.78 42.46 19.02
CA LEU A 81 -13.78 41.97 19.97
C LEU A 81 -14.88 41.24 19.19
N VAL A 82 -15.05 39.96 19.47
CA VAL A 82 -16.24 39.20 19.06
C VAL A 82 -17.12 39.00 20.30
N THR A 83 -18.24 39.70 20.29
CA THR A 83 -19.38 39.52 21.19
C THR A 83 -19.90 38.09 21.15
N SER A 84 -20.01 37.49 22.34
CA SER A 84 -20.57 36.18 22.60
C SER A 84 -22.09 36.18 22.37
N ALA A 85 -22.54 35.57 21.27
CA ALA A 85 -23.90 35.06 21.14
C ALA A 85 -23.83 33.54 21.24
N ALA A 86 -24.21 33.02 22.41
CA ALA A 86 -24.35 31.60 22.67
C ALA A 86 -25.62 31.10 21.98
N THR A 87 -25.47 30.49 20.81
CA THR A 87 -26.50 29.65 20.19
C THR A 87 -26.03 28.21 20.18
N ASN A 88 -26.83 27.36 20.81
CA ASN A 88 -26.72 25.91 20.91
C ASN A 88 -26.24 25.26 19.59
N MET A 89 -24.94 24.96 19.52
CA MET A 89 -24.43 23.95 18.61
C MET A 89 -23.95 22.77 19.46
N SER A 90 -24.69 21.68 19.36
CA SER A 90 -24.28 20.34 19.76
C SER A 90 -23.00 19.97 19.00
N SER A 91 -21.84 20.45 19.47
CA SER A 91 -20.55 20.12 18.88
C SER A 91 -20.04 18.80 19.44
N THR A 92 -20.52 17.68 18.89
CA THR A 92 -19.77 16.43 18.95
C THR A 92 -18.61 16.54 17.96
N LYS A 93 -17.63 17.40 18.28
CA LYS A 93 -16.32 17.40 17.61
C LYS A 93 -15.60 16.13 18.06
N ARG A 94 -15.75 15.07 17.27
CA ARG A 94 -14.97 13.82 17.40
C ARG A 94 -13.50 14.19 17.27
N SER A 95 -12.69 13.87 18.28
CA SER A 95 -11.25 14.11 18.27
C SER A 95 -10.61 13.19 17.22
N PHE A 96 -10.12 13.77 16.11
CA PHE A 96 -9.51 13.04 15.00
C PHE A 96 -8.05 12.58 15.26
N PHE A 97 -7.60 12.56 16.51
CA PHE A 97 -6.25 12.12 16.86
C PHE A 97 -6.32 10.97 17.87
N ALA A 98 -6.31 9.76 17.33
CA ALA A 98 -6.25 8.51 18.07
C ALA A 98 -4.88 8.36 18.77
N SER A 99 -4.91 8.30 20.09
CA SER A 99 -3.92 7.58 20.90
C SER A 99 -3.87 6.11 20.44
N SER A 100 -2.71 5.44 20.56
CA SER A 100 -2.48 4.06 20.09
C SER A 100 -3.41 2.99 20.69
N THR A 101 -4.31 3.37 21.60
CA THR A 101 -5.36 2.55 22.22
C THR A 101 -6.71 2.59 21.48
N ASP A 102 -6.89 3.40 20.43
CA ASP A 102 -8.20 3.63 19.79
C ASP A 102 -8.41 2.86 18.48
N HIS A 103 -7.42 2.10 17.99
CA HIS A 103 -7.57 1.37 16.71
C HIS A 103 -8.64 0.27 16.76
N THR A 104 -8.77 -0.43 17.89
CA THR A 104 -9.80 -1.46 18.07
C THR A 104 -11.20 -0.86 18.04
N ARG A 105 -11.40 0.30 18.68
CA ARG A 105 -12.68 1.02 18.65
C ARG A 105 -12.97 1.60 17.27
N LEU A 106 -11.95 2.17 16.62
CA LEU A 106 -12.06 2.65 15.24
C LEU A 106 -12.55 1.55 14.30
N LEU A 107 -12.00 0.34 14.38
CA LEU A 107 -12.42 -0.80 13.56
C LEU A 107 -13.78 -1.36 13.99
N ALA A 108 -14.08 -1.38 15.29
CA ALA A 108 -15.36 -1.84 15.82
C ALA A 108 -16.53 -0.96 15.35
N ASP A 109 -16.32 0.36 15.30
CA ASP A 109 -17.33 1.33 14.89
C ASP A 109 -17.33 1.60 13.38
N ALA A 110 -16.31 1.13 12.65
CA ALA A 110 -16.20 1.37 11.21
C ALA A 110 -17.40 0.80 10.42
N GLU A 111 -17.80 1.56 9.41
CA GLU A 111 -18.94 1.31 8.53
C GLU A 111 -18.45 0.86 7.15
N VAL A 112 -19.26 0.03 6.50
CA VAL A 112 -18.98 -0.47 5.14
C VAL A 112 -19.73 0.40 4.14
N HIS A 113 -19.00 1.00 3.21
CA HIS A 113 -19.53 1.77 2.10
C HIS A 113 -19.34 1.02 0.80
N LYS A 114 -20.32 1.14 -0.09
CA LYS A 114 -20.31 0.54 -1.42
C LYS A 114 -20.03 1.61 -2.46
N LEU A 115 -18.92 1.46 -3.18
CA LEU A 115 -18.58 2.27 -4.34
C LEU A 115 -18.80 1.41 -5.58
N SER A 116 -19.66 1.87 -6.49
CA SER A 116 -19.89 1.20 -7.78
C SER A 116 -19.13 1.95 -8.86
N HIS A 117 -18.24 1.26 -9.57
CA HIS A 117 -17.57 1.80 -10.73
C HIS A 117 -18.00 1.02 -11.97
N GLU A 118 -18.56 1.71 -12.95
CA GLU A 118 -18.70 1.17 -14.30
C GLU A 118 -17.35 1.31 -15.00
N LYS A 119 -16.74 0.19 -15.37
CA LYS A 119 -15.56 0.15 -16.22
C LYS A 119 -15.88 -0.65 -17.48
N GLU A 120 -15.12 -0.41 -18.54
CA GLU A 120 -15.15 -1.26 -19.74
C GLU A 120 -14.86 -2.72 -19.33
N GLY A 121 -15.89 -3.56 -19.32
CA GLY A 121 -15.82 -4.94 -18.81
C GLY A 121 -16.91 -5.30 -17.78
N GLY A 122 -17.61 -4.32 -17.22
CA GLY A 122 -18.76 -4.55 -16.34
C GLY A 122 -18.78 -3.69 -15.08
N LYS A 123 -19.75 -3.99 -14.20
CA LYS A 123 -19.92 -3.29 -12.92
C LYS A 123 -19.00 -3.89 -11.87
N HIS A 124 -17.89 -3.21 -11.59
CA HIS A 124 -17.03 -3.56 -10.46
C HIS A 124 -17.52 -2.86 -9.20
N ILE A 125 -17.62 -3.61 -8.11
CA ILE A 125 -18.04 -3.08 -6.81
C ILE A 125 -16.82 -3.06 -5.90
N GLN A 126 -16.55 -1.92 -5.30
CA GLN A 126 -15.55 -1.79 -4.25
C GLN A 126 -16.28 -1.57 -2.92
N LEU A 127 -16.04 -2.46 -1.97
CA LEU A 127 -16.45 -2.28 -0.59
C LEU A 127 -15.32 -1.60 0.17
N VAL A 128 -15.64 -0.54 0.89
CA VAL A 128 -14.69 0.29 1.63
C VAL A 128 -15.08 0.31 3.09
N LEU A 129 -14.11 0.07 3.96
CA LEU A 129 -14.27 0.27 5.39
C LEU A 129 -13.85 1.71 5.71
N ALA A 130 -14.74 2.50 6.31
CA ALA A 130 -14.46 3.89 6.69
C ALA A 130 -14.87 4.14 8.16
N PRO A 131 -14.32 5.17 8.82
CA PRO A 131 -14.74 5.53 10.17
C PRO A 131 -16.24 5.86 10.21
N GLN A 132 -16.91 5.48 11.30
CA GLN A 132 -18.34 5.77 11.50
C GLN A 132 -18.69 7.24 11.24
N GLY A 133 -19.79 7.49 10.53
CA GLY A 133 -20.27 8.84 10.25
C GLY A 133 -19.50 9.56 9.14
N THR A 134 -18.63 8.85 8.41
CA THR A 134 -18.05 9.38 7.17
C THR A 134 -19.11 9.34 6.08
N ASP A 135 -19.39 10.48 5.47
CA ASP A 135 -20.40 10.57 4.40
C ASP A 135 -19.96 9.77 3.14
N SER A 136 -20.90 9.15 2.44
CA SER A 136 -20.61 8.33 1.26
C SER A 136 -19.95 9.15 0.14
N THR A 137 -20.33 10.42 -0.03
CA THR A 137 -19.72 11.29 -1.04
C THR A 137 -18.28 11.66 -0.69
N MET A 138 -17.96 11.70 0.61
CA MET A 138 -16.58 11.89 1.09
C MET A 138 -15.75 10.64 0.89
N VAL A 139 -16.30 9.45 1.17
CA VAL A 139 -15.60 8.17 0.93
C VAL A 139 -15.24 8.07 -0.55
N GLU A 140 -16.17 8.36 -1.46
CA GLU A 140 -15.90 8.30 -2.90
C GLU A 140 -14.80 9.29 -3.34
N LYS A 141 -14.77 10.50 -2.79
CA LYS A 141 -13.83 11.57 -3.19
C LYS A 141 -12.46 11.48 -2.53
N VAL A 142 -12.36 10.87 -1.34
CA VAL A 142 -11.15 10.94 -0.50
C VAL A 142 -10.66 9.53 -0.13
N PRO A 143 -9.87 8.88 -1.01
CA PRO A 143 -9.34 7.54 -0.80
C PRO A 143 -8.51 7.37 0.49
N GLN A 144 -7.98 8.47 1.03
CA GLN A 144 -7.20 8.51 2.28
C GLN A 144 -8.05 8.25 3.53
N LEU A 145 -9.38 8.41 3.44
CA LEU A 145 -10.30 8.07 4.54
C LEU A 145 -10.59 6.57 4.63
N HIS A 146 -10.19 5.80 3.63
CA HIS A 146 -10.43 4.37 3.60
C HIS A 146 -9.50 3.68 4.62
N LEU A 147 -10.07 2.88 5.52
CA LEU A 147 -9.32 2.04 6.43
C LEU A 147 -8.90 0.74 5.75
N ALA A 148 -9.82 0.15 4.98
CA ALA A 148 -9.59 -1.04 4.17
C ALA A 148 -10.49 -1.06 2.93
N ARG A 149 -10.16 -1.90 1.97
CA ARG A 149 -10.87 -2.06 0.70
C ARG A 149 -10.95 -3.53 0.33
N LEU A 150 -12.03 -3.91 -0.35
CA LEU A 150 -12.25 -5.22 -0.95
C LEU A 150 -12.98 -5.03 -2.28
N HIS A 151 -12.59 -5.77 -3.31
CA HIS A 151 -13.26 -5.75 -4.59
C HIS A 151 -14.18 -6.97 -4.74
N VAL A 152 -15.33 -6.74 -5.37
CA VAL A 152 -16.29 -7.75 -5.78
C VAL A 152 -16.48 -7.60 -7.28
N ASP A 153 -16.27 -8.70 -8.00
CA ASP A 153 -16.71 -8.87 -9.37
C ASP A 153 -18.01 -9.69 -9.36
N PRO A 154 -19.20 -9.05 -9.50
CA PRO A 154 -20.47 -9.74 -9.47
C PRO A 154 -20.70 -10.63 -10.68
N ALA A 155 -20.08 -10.32 -11.83
CA ALA A 155 -20.25 -11.09 -13.05
C ALA A 155 -19.49 -12.41 -12.96
N ALA A 156 -18.26 -12.38 -12.43
CA ALA A 156 -17.45 -13.56 -12.19
C ALA A 156 -17.80 -14.29 -10.87
N GLY A 157 -18.48 -13.63 -9.93
CA GLY A 157 -18.73 -14.15 -8.59
C GLY A 157 -17.46 -14.24 -7.74
N VAL A 158 -16.55 -13.26 -7.89
CA VAL A 158 -15.20 -13.30 -7.31
C VAL A 158 -14.99 -12.17 -6.30
N LEU A 159 -14.42 -12.52 -5.15
CA LEU A 159 -13.83 -11.56 -4.20
C LEU A 159 -12.32 -11.45 -4.42
N TYR A 160 -11.75 -10.24 -4.37
CA TYR A 160 -10.31 -10.06 -4.54
C TYR A 160 -9.80 -8.72 -3.99
N GLY A 161 -8.48 -8.61 -3.80
CA GLY A 161 -7.80 -7.35 -3.50
C GLY A 161 -8.18 -6.74 -2.14
N ALA A 162 -8.16 -7.57 -1.09
CA ALA A 162 -8.38 -7.15 0.28
C ALA A 162 -7.18 -6.36 0.83
N LYS A 163 -7.25 -5.03 0.76
CA LYS A 163 -6.15 -4.13 1.14
C LYS A 163 -6.47 -3.34 2.39
N VAL A 164 -5.57 -3.38 3.37
CA VAL A 164 -5.56 -2.45 4.51
C VAL A 164 -4.76 -1.21 4.12
N VAL A 165 -5.38 -0.03 4.14
CA VAL A 165 -4.75 1.22 3.67
C VAL A 165 -3.74 1.72 4.69
N ASN A 166 -4.06 1.63 5.98
CA ASN A 166 -3.13 1.95 7.05
C ASN A 166 -2.65 0.67 7.75
N ARG A 167 -1.38 0.29 7.49
CA ARG A 167 -0.77 -0.92 8.05
C ARG A 167 -0.73 -0.97 9.58
N THR A 168 -0.86 0.17 10.27
CA THR A 168 -0.91 0.21 11.74
C THR A 168 -2.22 -0.34 12.32
N LEU A 169 -3.25 -0.54 11.48
CA LEU A 169 -4.53 -1.13 11.87
C LEU A 169 -4.46 -2.66 11.99
N GLY A 170 -3.44 -3.29 11.40
CA GLY A 170 -3.24 -4.74 11.43
C GLY A 170 -3.20 -5.38 10.04
N THR A 171 -3.35 -6.70 10.01
CA THR A 171 -3.32 -7.50 8.77
C THR A 171 -4.71 -7.56 8.12
N PRO A 172 -4.80 -7.92 6.82
CA PRO A 172 -6.09 -8.10 6.15
C PRO A 172 -7.04 -9.04 6.90
N ALA A 173 -6.52 -10.15 7.45
CA ALA A 173 -7.30 -11.10 8.26
C ALA A 173 -7.98 -10.48 9.49
N HIS A 174 -7.39 -9.45 10.09
CA HIS A 174 -7.97 -8.77 11.26
C HIS A 174 -8.94 -7.66 10.88
N VAL A 175 -8.66 -6.92 9.81
CA VAL A 175 -9.37 -5.68 9.47
C VAL A 175 -10.52 -5.91 8.49
N CYS A 176 -10.34 -6.79 7.51
CA CYS A 176 -11.28 -6.99 6.42
C CYS A 176 -12.43 -8.00 6.64
N PRO A 177 -12.57 -8.77 7.74
CA PRO A 177 -13.70 -9.71 7.89
C PRO A 177 -15.08 -9.07 7.71
N LYS A 178 -15.27 -7.83 8.19
CA LYS A 178 -16.52 -7.08 7.98
C LYS A 178 -16.84 -6.85 6.50
N LEU A 179 -15.83 -6.58 5.68
CA LEU A 179 -16.00 -6.38 4.24
C LEU A 179 -16.39 -7.69 3.54
N VAL A 180 -15.77 -8.81 3.92
CA VAL A 180 -16.10 -10.13 3.39
C VAL A 180 -17.54 -10.51 3.74
N GLN A 181 -17.96 -10.31 4.99
CA GLN A 181 -19.33 -10.59 5.42
C GLN A 181 -20.35 -9.72 4.69
N ALA A 182 -20.06 -8.43 4.50
CA ALA A 182 -20.91 -7.55 3.71
C ALA A 182 -21.02 -8.02 2.26
N ALA A 183 -19.90 -8.43 1.65
CA ALA A 183 -19.88 -8.95 0.29
C ALA A 183 -20.74 -10.22 0.14
N LEU A 184 -20.55 -11.21 1.02
CA LEU A 184 -21.31 -12.46 1.00
C LEU A 184 -22.81 -12.22 1.22
N LYS A 185 -23.18 -11.26 2.07
CA LYS A 185 -24.58 -10.89 2.33
C LYS A 185 -25.23 -10.19 1.14
N GLU A 186 -24.53 -9.28 0.49
CA GLU A 186 -25.07 -8.51 -0.65
C GLU A 186 -25.03 -9.30 -1.97
N HIS A 187 -24.08 -10.22 -2.12
CA HIS A 187 -23.80 -10.92 -3.36
C HIS A 187 -23.79 -12.44 -3.15
N ALA A 188 -24.97 -13.03 -3.09
CA ALA A 188 -25.14 -14.49 -2.98
C ALA A 188 -24.49 -15.30 -4.13
N GLY A 189 -24.11 -14.63 -5.23
CA GLY A 189 -23.41 -15.21 -6.38
C GLY A 189 -21.91 -15.45 -6.19
N ILE A 190 -21.32 -15.06 -5.06
CA ILE A 190 -19.89 -15.29 -4.80
C ILE A 190 -19.63 -16.79 -4.69
N SER A 191 -18.74 -17.28 -5.56
CA SER A 191 -18.31 -18.68 -5.62
C SER A 191 -16.81 -18.83 -5.38
N MET A 192 -16.04 -17.74 -5.49
CA MET A 192 -14.58 -17.76 -5.38
C MET A 192 -14.02 -16.52 -4.69
N ALA A 193 -12.86 -16.68 -4.06
CA ALA A 193 -12.03 -15.57 -3.58
C ALA A 193 -10.59 -15.75 -4.06
N ARG A 194 -9.99 -14.67 -4.57
CA ARG A 194 -8.61 -14.63 -5.05
C ARG A 194 -7.74 -13.88 -4.04
N SER A 195 -6.78 -14.59 -3.47
CA SER A 195 -5.76 -14.04 -2.57
C SER A 195 -4.51 -13.70 -3.36
N THR A 196 -4.10 -12.44 -3.30
CA THR A 196 -2.74 -12.04 -3.67
C THR A 196 -1.75 -12.73 -2.72
N LEU A 197 -0.64 -13.22 -3.27
CA LEU A 197 0.44 -13.83 -2.49
C LEU A 197 1.53 -12.79 -2.18
N HIS A 198 1.11 -11.59 -1.77
CA HIS A 198 2.03 -10.49 -1.50
C HIS A 198 3.09 -10.88 -0.46
N GLY A 199 4.36 -10.64 -0.80
CA GLY A 199 5.51 -10.98 0.03
C GLY A 199 6.03 -12.41 -0.13
N MET A 200 5.44 -13.20 -1.03
CA MET A 200 5.92 -14.55 -1.33
C MET A 200 7.37 -14.53 -1.81
N SER A 201 7.73 -13.63 -2.73
CA SER A 201 9.10 -13.47 -3.22
C SER A 201 10.11 -13.26 -2.09
N ASP A 202 9.82 -12.34 -1.17
CA ASP A 202 10.68 -12.05 -0.01
C ASP A 202 10.80 -13.26 0.91
N TRP A 203 9.69 -13.97 1.13
CA TRP A 203 9.67 -15.21 1.91
C TRP A 203 10.53 -16.29 1.26
N VAL A 204 10.43 -16.51 -0.05
CA VAL A 204 11.26 -17.47 -0.79
C VAL A 204 12.73 -17.10 -0.65
N LEU A 205 13.11 -15.84 -0.87
CA LEU A 205 14.49 -15.38 -0.74
C LEU A 205 15.05 -15.59 0.69
N ASP A 206 14.22 -15.43 1.71
CA ASP A 206 14.59 -15.70 3.10
C ASP A 206 14.77 -17.21 3.35
N GLN A 207 13.90 -18.06 2.79
CA GLN A 207 14.05 -19.53 2.86
C GLN A 207 15.33 -20.02 2.16
N MET A 208 15.68 -19.43 1.02
CA MET A 208 16.93 -19.74 0.30
C MET A 208 18.15 -19.45 1.16
N LYS A 209 18.19 -18.28 1.82
CA LYS A 209 19.30 -17.90 2.72
C LYS A 209 19.42 -18.83 3.93
N LYS A 210 18.29 -19.31 4.44
CA LYS A 210 18.25 -20.19 5.61
C LYS A 210 18.62 -21.65 5.30
N SER A 211 18.72 -22.04 4.02
CA SER A 211 19.01 -23.42 3.57
C SER A 211 18.10 -24.52 4.17
N ASN A 212 16.96 -24.11 4.73
CA ASN A 212 16.07 -24.98 5.51
C ASN A 212 14.97 -25.63 4.66
N ASN A 213 14.77 -25.20 3.42
CA ASN A 213 13.70 -25.73 2.57
C ASN A 213 14.25 -26.79 1.61
N GLN A 214 13.74 -28.02 1.72
CA GLN A 214 14.14 -29.15 0.87
C GLN A 214 13.68 -28.96 -0.58
N THR A 215 12.50 -28.37 -0.80
CA THR A 215 11.95 -28.03 -2.12
C THR A 215 12.89 -27.12 -2.94
N ILE A 216 13.63 -26.23 -2.27
CA ILE A 216 14.54 -25.27 -2.92
C ILE A 216 15.82 -25.95 -3.45
N LYS A 217 16.16 -27.15 -2.96
CA LYS A 217 17.43 -27.83 -3.28
C LYS A 217 17.40 -28.57 -4.62
N GLU A 218 16.24 -28.73 -5.24
CA GLU A 218 16.02 -29.62 -6.39
C GLU A 218 16.13 -28.90 -7.76
N ILE A 219 16.09 -27.57 -7.80
CA ILE A 219 16.22 -26.75 -9.02
C ILE A 219 17.51 -25.93 -9.01
N ASP A 220 17.92 -25.47 -10.19
CA ASP A 220 18.87 -24.39 -10.36
C ASP A 220 18.45 -23.16 -9.54
N ALA A 221 19.04 -23.07 -8.34
CA ALA A 221 18.77 -22.00 -7.39
C ALA A 221 18.97 -20.61 -8.00
N GLU A 222 19.76 -20.48 -9.08
CA GLU A 222 19.93 -19.23 -9.79
C GLU A 222 18.64 -18.79 -10.50
N ILE A 223 17.97 -19.70 -11.22
CA ILE A 223 16.71 -19.41 -11.91
C ILE A 223 15.62 -19.02 -10.90
N LEU A 224 15.47 -19.82 -9.84
CA LEU A 224 14.50 -19.53 -8.79
C LEU A 224 14.79 -18.18 -8.10
N HIS A 225 16.06 -17.85 -7.87
CA HIS A 225 16.46 -16.58 -7.31
C HIS A 225 16.11 -15.39 -8.24
N ARG A 226 16.30 -15.53 -9.56
CA ARG A 226 15.90 -14.49 -10.53
C ARG A 226 14.39 -14.27 -10.53
N VAL A 227 13.60 -15.34 -10.55
CA VAL A 227 12.14 -15.27 -10.50
C VAL A 227 11.67 -14.61 -9.20
N ALA A 228 12.24 -15.01 -8.06
CA ALA A 228 11.91 -14.40 -6.78
C ALA A 228 12.27 -12.91 -6.69
N LEU A 229 13.37 -12.48 -7.31
CA LEU A 229 13.72 -11.05 -7.37
C LEU A 229 12.77 -10.22 -8.25
N GLY A 230 11.97 -10.86 -9.10
CA GLY A 230 11.03 -10.19 -10.00
C GLY A 230 11.71 -9.33 -11.07
N ASN A 231 13.03 -9.45 -11.25
CA ASN A 231 13.80 -8.68 -12.22
C ASN A 231 14.52 -9.66 -13.18
N ASP A 232 14.49 -9.33 -14.48
CA ASP A 232 15.34 -9.95 -15.51
C ASP A 232 15.24 -11.49 -15.62
N TYR A 233 14.03 -12.06 -15.49
CA TYR A 233 13.75 -13.45 -15.84
C TYR A 233 12.95 -13.53 -17.15
N SER A 234 13.25 -14.55 -17.96
CA SER A 234 12.53 -14.84 -19.20
C SER A 234 11.27 -15.67 -18.93
N ALA A 235 10.33 -15.71 -19.89
CA ALA A 235 9.18 -16.62 -19.80
C ALA A 235 9.62 -18.09 -19.69
N ASP A 236 10.75 -18.45 -20.31
CA ASP A 236 11.34 -19.78 -20.21
C ASP A 236 11.88 -20.06 -18.80
N ASP A 237 12.54 -19.09 -18.16
CA ASP A 237 13.00 -19.21 -16.77
C ASP A 237 11.82 -19.52 -15.83
N TYR A 238 10.73 -18.78 -15.98
CA TYR A 238 9.53 -18.98 -15.18
C TYR A 238 8.92 -20.36 -15.43
N LYS A 239 8.81 -20.77 -16.69
CA LYS A 239 8.30 -22.09 -17.07
C LYS A 239 9.15 -23.22 -16.49
N THR A 240 10.47 -23.05 -16.45
CA THR A 240 11.41 -24.02 -15.86
C THR A 240 11.17 -24.19 -14.36
N CYS A 241 10.86 -23.12 -13.63
CA CYS A 241 10.64 -23.20 -12.18
C CYS A 241 9.16 -23.24 -11.76
N GLN A 242 8.20 -23.25 -12.70
CA GLN A 242 6.77 -23.07 -12.42
C GLN A 242 6.24 -24.07 -11.38
N ALA A 243 6.56 -25.36 -11.54
CA ALA A 243 6.10 -26.40 -10.61
C ALA A 243 6.60 -26.16 -9.17
N ILE A 244 7.85 -25.71 -9.02
CA ILE A 244 8.40 -25.37 -7.71
C ILE A 244 7.82 -24.06 -7.19
N TRP A 245 7.59 -23.08 -8.06
CA TRP A 245 6.92 -21.84 -7.67
C TRP A 245 5.51 -22.10 -7.15
N GLU A 246 4.77 -23.02 -7.78
CA GLU A 246 3.47 -23.49 -7.30
C GLU A 246 3.56 -24.14 -5.92
N GLU A 247 4.52 -25.03 -5.71
CA GLU A 247 4.72 -25.67 -4.40
C GLU A 247 5.07 -24.64 -3.32
N LEU A 248 5.96 -23.70 -3.62
CA LEU A 248 6.31 -22.60 -2.72
C LEU A 248 5.11 -21.69 -2.45
N ALA A 249 4.25 -21.44 -3.44
CA ALA A 249 3.01 -20.67 -3.28
C ALA A 249 2.03 -21.39 -2.35
N LEU A 250 1.89 -22.71 -2.46
CA LEU A 250 1.09 -23.53 -1.55
C LEU A 250 1.65 -23.48 -0.12
N GLN A 251 2.97 -23.62 0.05
CA GLN A 251 3.63 -23.53 1.35
C GLN A 251 3.45 -22.13 1.97
N PHE A 252 3.61 -21.08 1.18
CA PHE A 252 3.42 -19.69 1.63
C PHE A 252 1.96 -19.40 2.01
N THR A 253 1.01 -19.90 1.22
CA THR A 253 -0.43 -19.80 1.51
C THR A 253 -0.76 -20.47 2.84
N LYS A 254 -0.23 -21.68 3.06
CA LYS A 254 -0.36 -22.39 4.34
C LYS A 254 0.24 -21.59 5.49
N HIS A 255 1.44 -21.04 5.31
CA HIS A 255 2.08 -20.19 6.30
C HIS A 255 1.26 -18.94 6.65
N GLN A 256 0.66 -18.28 5.65
CA GLN A 256 -0.25 -17.16 5.86
C GLN A 256 -1.45 -17.56 6.71
N ILE A 257 -2.12 -18.67 6.35
CA ILE A 257 -3.28 -19.20 7.08
C ILE A 257 -2.91 -19.52 8.54
N GLU A 258 -1.82 -20.25 8.76
CA GLU A 258 -1.36 -20.66 10.10
C GLU A 258 -0.95 -19.47 10.97
N SER A 259 -0.31 -18.45 10.38
CA SER A 259 0.10 -17.24 11.09
C SER A 259 -1.04 -16.23 11.30
N GLY A 260 -2.20 -16.43 10.67
CA GLY A 260 -3.30 -15.47 10.70
C GLY A 260 -2.97 -14.15 9.98
N GLN A 261 -2.08 -14.19 8.98
CA GLN A 261 -1.60 -13.00 8.27
C GLN A 261 -1.95 -13.07 6.78
N GLY A 262 -2.16 -11.91 6.14
CA GLY A 262 -2.42 -11.80 4.71
C GLY A 262 -3.87 -12.06 4.30
N GLU A 263 -4.10 -12.10 2.99
CA GLU A 263 -5.42 -12.32 2.37
C GLU A 263 -5.84 -13.79 2.43
N ALA A 264 -4.91 -14.74 2.34
CA ALA A 264 -5.23 -16.16 2.41
C ALA A 264 -5.85 -16.51 3.77
N ALA A 265 -5.26 -15.99 4.86
CA ALA A 265 -5.81 -16.13 6.20
C ALA A 265 -7.18 -15.47 6.35
N LEU A 266 -7.39 -14.30 5.73
CA LEU A 266 -8.68 -13.63 5.71
C LEU A 266 -9.76 -14.54 5.10
N TYR A 267 -9.54 -15.07 3.90
CA TYR A 267 -10.56 -15.88 3.24
C TYR A 267 -10.79 -17.22 3.94
N ALA A 268 -9.72 -17.89 4.40
CA ALA A 268 -9.82 -19.14 5.15
C ALA A 268 -10.58 -19.00 6.47
N SER A 269 -10.51 -17.84 7.14
CA SER A 269 -11.16 -17.60 8.43
C SER A 269 -12.53 -16.93 8.33
N ALA A 270 -12.70 -15.97 7.41
CA ALA A 270 -13.93 -15.19 7.29
C ALA A 270 -15.01 -15.90 6.47
N ILE A 271 -14.63 -16.89 5.66
CA ILE A 271 -15.55 -17.68 4.83
C ILE A 271 -15.47 -19.14 5.28
N SER A 272 -16.41 -19.58 6.09
CA SER A 272 -16.39 -20.93 6.71
C SER A 272 -16.33 -22.08 5.70
N SER A 273 -16.82 -21.86 4.48
CA SER A 273 -16.82 -22.82 3.39
C SER A 273 -15.65 -22.69 2.41
N ALA A 274 -14.78 -21.69 2.58
CA ALA A 274 -13.67 -21.46 1.68
C ALA A 274 -12.60 -22.54 1.83
N LYS A 275 -12.22 -23.16 0.71
CA LYS A 275 -11.09 -24.09 0.64
C LYS A 275 -10.15 -23.67 -0.47
N LEU A 276 -8.85 -23.76 -0.21
CA LEU A 276 -7.83 -23.58 -1.24
C LEU A 276 -8.07 -24.62 -2.35
N ALA A 277 -8.34 -24.15 -3.55
CA ALA A 277 -8.64 -24.97 -4.71
C ALA A 277 -7.38 -25.19 -5.56
N ASN A 278 -6.70 -24.10 -5.93
CA ASN A 278 -5.49 -24.12 -6.75
C ASN A 278 -4.70 -22.81 -6.60
N ILE A 279 -3.51 -22.79 -7.21
CA ILE A 279 -2.73 -21.58 -7.47
C ILE A 279 -2.90 -21.21 -8.94
N GLU A 280 -3.25 -19.96 -9.22
CA GLU A 280 -3.25 -19.39 -10.56
C GLU A 280 -1.96 -18.60 -10.77
N HIS A 281 -1.29 -18.81 -11.90
CA HIS A 281 -0.04 -18.14 -12.26
C HIS A 281 -0.29 -17.08 -13.34
N GLU A 282 0.49 -16.00 -13.34
CA GLU A 282 0.36 -14.90 -14.32
C GLU A 282 -1.01 -14.19 -14.32
N VAL A 283 -1.80 -14.36 -13.25
CA VAL A 283 -3.15 -13.77 -13.12
C VAL A 283 -3.16 -12.52 -12.24
N ASP A 284 -2.18 -12.37 -11.33
CA ASP A 284 -2.12 -11.18 -10.48
C ASP A 284 -1.82 -9.94 -11.32
N THR A 285 -2.83 -9.10 -11.51
CA THR A 285 -2.78 -7.81 -12.20
C THR A 285 -2.70 -6.64 -11.20
N SER A 286 -2.52 -6.94 -9.92
CA SER A 286 -2.38 -5.93 -8.87
C SER A 286 -1.00 -5.29 -8.86
N GLU A 287 -0.85 -4.25 -8.04
CA GLU A 287 0.44 -3.64 -7.73
C GLU A 287 1.46 -4.61 -7.09
N PHE A 288 1.02 -5.80 -6.67
CA PHE A 288 1.83 -6.81 -6.01
C PHE A 288 2.34 -7.91 -6.94
N GLN A 289 2.03 -7.87 -8.24
CA GLN A 289 2.43 -8.88 -9.23
C GLN A 289 3.93 -9.24 -9.12
N ASN A 290 4.80 -8.25 -8.97
CA ASN A 290 6.26 -8.45 -8.88
C ASN A 290 6.71 -9.13 -7.57
N THR A 291 5.86 -9.16 -6.55
CA THR A 291 6.16 -9.73 -5.22
C THR A 291 5.70 -11.17 -5.06
N CYS A 292 5.08 -11.73 -6.10
CA CYS A 292 4.61 -13.12 -6.16
C CYS A 292 4.79 -13.74 -7.56
N ALA A 293 5.50 -13.06 -8.48
CA ALA A 293 5.62 -13.42 -9.89
C ALA A 293 4.25 -13.72 -10.55
N GLY A 294 3.22 -12.95 -10.22
CA GLY A 294 1.87 -13.13 -10.78
C GLY A 294 1.04 -14.24 -10.15
N ALA A 295 1.53 -14.93 -9.12
CA ALA A 295 0.81 -16.03 -8.47
C ALA A 295 -0.29 -15.54 -7.52
N MET A 296 -1.46 -16.18 -7.60
CA MET A 296 -2.61 -15.96 -6.73
C MET A 296 -3.12 -17.29 -6.18
N ALA A 297 -3.54 -17.32 -4.91
CA ALA A 297 -4.25 -18.46 -4.35
C ALA A 297 -5.76 -18.30 -4.54
N ILE A 298 -6.40 -19.36 -5.05
CA ILE A 298 -7.84 -19.37 -5.31
C ILE A 298 -8.54 -20.18 -4.22
N PHE A 299 -9.52 -19.56 -3.58
CA PHE A 299 -10.38 -20.19 -2.61
C PHE A 299 -11.76 -20.44 -3.23
N ALA A 300 -12.13 -21.71 -3.37
CA ALA A 300 -13.49 -22.08 -3.75
C ALA A 300 -14.42 -21.94 -2.55
N VAL A 301 -15.53 -21.23 -2.73
CA VAL A 301 -16.55 -20.99 -1.70
C VAL A 301 -17.72 -21.92 -2.00
N SER A 302 -17.87 -22.99 -1.21
CA SER A 302 -19.04 -23.85 -1.33
C SER A 302 -20.25 -23.19 -0.66
N ARG A 303 -21.43 -23.37 -1.27
CA ARG A 303 -22.71 -22.99 -0.66
C ARG A 303 -23.19 -24.04 0.33
#